data_AF-A0A8J7X6E4-F1
#
_entry.id   AF-A0A8J7X6E4-F1
#
_cell.length_a   1.000
_cell.length_b   1.000
_cell.length_c   1.000
_cell.angle_alpha   90.00
_cell.angle_beta   90.00
_cell.angle_gamma   90.00
#
_symmetry.space_group_name_H-M   'P 1'
#
loop_
_entity.id
_entity.type
_entity.pdbx_description
1 polymer ?
#
loop_
_entity_poly.entity_id
_entity_poly.type
_entity_poly.pdbx_seq_one_letter_code
_entity_poly.pdbx_strand_id
1 'polypeptide(L)'
;AVISPNMSVGVNVFWELVREATGLLKDYDIEITEAHHRFKKDAPSGTAKKTAEIIAEELNESLSDSAVYGREGIKERQPGEIGIHAIRAGDIVGEHTVLFGTLGERVEITHRAHSRGAFSSGVIRAAEFIDGKKGIFSMADVLGLK
;
A
#
# COMPACT_ATOMS: atom_id res chain seq x y z
N ALA A 1 -0.97 -23.31 -0.83
CA ALA A 1 -1.03 -22.21 -1.81
C ALA A 1 -0.32 -20.98 -1.26
N VAL A 2 0.29 -20.15 -2.12
CA VAL A 2 0.66 -18.78 -1.74
C VAL A 2 -0.50 -17.88 -2.15
N ILE A 3 -1.07 -17.13 -1.20
CA ILE A 3 -2.17 -16.19 -1.43
C ILE A 3 -1.69 -14.81 -1.03
N SER A 4 -1.74 -13.87 -1.96
CA SER A 4 -1.35 -12.48 -1.71
C SER A 4 -2.18 -11.51 -2.56
N PRO A 5 -2.57 -10.35 -2.03
CA PRO A 5 -3.20 -9.28 -2.80
C PRO A 5 -2.25 -8.70 -3.88
N ASN A 6 -0.93 -8.87 -3.73
CA ASN A 6 0.04 -8.47 -4.74
C ASN A 6 1.29 -9.37 -4.72
N MET A 7 1.67 -9.91 -5.88
CA MET A 7 2.84 -10.78 -6.02
C MET A 7 4.15 -10.00 -6.27
N SER A 8 4.12 -8.67 -6.46
CA SER A 8 5.35 -7.89 -6.59
C SER A 8 6.17 -7.97 -5.31
N VAL A 9 7.45 -8.35 -5.42
CA VAL A 9 8.41 -8.30 -4.30
C VAL A 9 8.50 -6.87 -3.76
N GLY A 10 8.57 -5.87 -4.64
CA GLY A 10 8.68 -4.46 -4.27
C GLY A 10 7.47 -3.95 -3.51
N VAL A 11 6.25 -4.40 -3.84
CA VAL A 11 5.04 -4.01 -3.10
C VAL A 11 5.03 -4.59 -1.69
N ASN A 12 5.47 -5.85 -1.52
CA ASN A 12 5.51 -6.47 -0.20
C ASN A 12 6.57 -5.80 0.70
N VAL A 13 7.74 -5.46 0.15
CA VAL A 13 8.75 -4.66 0.88
C VAL A 13 8.22 -3.27 1.22
N PHE A 14 7.54 -2.62 0.28
CA PHE A 14 6.89 -1.33 0.51
C PHE A 14 5.89 -1.38 1.69
N TRP A 15 5.08 -2.43 1.79
CA TRP A 15 4.16 -2.61 2.91
C TRP A 15 4.84 -2.74 4.26
N GLU A 16 5.96 -3.47 4.34
CA GLU A 16 6.71 -3.56 5.60
C GLU A 16 7.34 -2.22 5.99
N LEU A 17 7.89 -1.48 5.02
CA LEU A 17 8.42 -0.14 5.28
C LEU A 17 7.32 0.82 5.76
N VAL A 18 6.12 0.73 5.17
CA VAL A 18 4.96 1.51 5.61
C VAL A 18 4.52 1.11 7.02
N ARG A 19 4.48 -0.18 7.34
CA ARG A 19 4.14 -0.67 8.68
C ARG A 19 5.12 -0.13 9.72
N GLU A 20 6.42 -0.29 9.49
CA GLU A 20 7.47 0.19 10.38
C GLU A 20 7.42 1.72 10.54
N ALA A 21 7.30 2.46 9.43
CA ALA A 21 7.19 3.91 9.47
C ALA A 21 5.95 4.38 10.22
N THR A 22 4.81 3.71 10.05
CA THR A 22 3.56 4.03 10.78
C THR A 22 3.75 3.84 12.28
N GLY A 23 4.42 2.77 12.69
CA GLY A 23 4.75 2.52 14.10
C GLY A 23 5.63 3.61 14.73
N LEU A 24 6.51 4.24 13.94
CA LEU A 24 7.42 5.29 14.38
C LEU A 24 6.85 6.71 14.27
N LEU A 25 5.92 6.93 13.34
CA LEU A 25 5.38 8.25 12.97
C LEU A 25 3.88 8.36 13.28
N LYS A 26 3.42 7.81 14.41
CA LYS A 26 1.99 7.73 14.80
C LYS A 26 1.29 9.09 14.89
N ASP A 27 2.04 10.13 15.23
CA ASP A 27 1.54 11.50 15.38
C ASP A 27 1.60 12.32 14.07
N TYR A 28 1.99 11.69 12.95
CA TYR A 28 2.07 12.36 11.65
C TYR A 28 0.75 12.23 10.89
N ASP A 29 0.49 13.21 10.04
CA ASP A 29 -0.60 13.14 9.07
C ASP A 29 -0.27 12.11 7.99
N ILE A 30 -1.14 11.11 7.80
CA ILE A 30 -0.90 10.01 6.85
C ILE A 30 -1.81 10.15 5.63
N GLU A 31 -1.21 10.24 4.45
CA GLU A 31 -1.92 10.30 3.18
C GLU A 31 -1.38 9.26 2.19
N ILE A 32 -2.28 8.58 1.50
CA ILE A 32 -1.98 7.60 0.47
C ILE A 32 -2.38 8.20 -0.87
N THR A 33 -1.44 8.25 -1.81
CA THR A 33 -1.74 8.59 -3.21
C THR A 33 -1.40 7.40 -4.09
N GLU A 34 -2.31 7.02 -4.98
CA GLU A 34 -2.07 6.02 -6.00
C GLU A 34 -2.36 6.57 -7.40
N ALA A 35 -1.59 6.13 -8.39
CA ALA A 35 -1.81 6.46 -9.79
C ALA A 35 -1.81 5.21 -10.66
N HIS A 36 -2.81 5.11 -11.54
CA HIS A 36 -2.93 4.05 -12.53
C HIS A 36 -3.44 4.60 -13.85
N HIS A 37 -3.37 3.77 -14.88
CA HIS A 37 -3.86 4.06 -16.22
C HIS A 37 -5.35 4.40 -16.25
N ARG A 38 -5.76 5.16 -17.26
CA ARG A 38 -7.15 5.64 -17.44
C ARG A 38 -8.21 4.53 -17.48
N PHE A 39 -7.83 3.31 -17.84
CA PHE A 39 -8.75 2.18 -17.98
C PHE A 39 -9.01 1.40 -16.67
N LYS A 40 -8.37 1.76 -15.55
CA LYS A 40 -8.56 1.06 -14.27
C LYS A 40 -9.91 1.43 -13.69
N LYS A 41 -10.70 0.42 -13.29
CA LYS A 41 -12.11 0.59 -12.89
C LYS A 41 -12.29 0.81 -11.39
N ASP A 42 -11.56 0.06 -10.57
CA ASP A 42 -11.60 0.14 -9.12
C ASP A 42 -10.80 1.34 -8.60
N ALA A 43 -11.31 2.00 -7.55
CA ALA A 43 -10.64 3.07 -6.82
C ALA A 43 -11.08 3.05 -5.34
N PRO A 44 -10.14 3.12 -4.37
CA PRO A 44 -8.70 2.99 -4.57
C PRO A 44 -8.32 1.58 -5.04
N SER A 45 -7.11 1.42 -5.59
CA SER A 45 -6.58 0.14 -5.99
C SER A 45 -6.47 -0.83 -4.81
N GLY A 46 -6.52 -2.14 -5.07
CA GLY A 46 -6.32 -3.16 -4.02
C GLY A 46 -5.01 -2.99 -3.23
N THR A 47 -3.93 -2.53 -3.87
CA THR A 47 -2.67 -2.23 -3.17
C THR A 47 -2.80 -1.03 -2.23
N ALA A 48 -3.44 0.06 -2.68
CA ALA A 48 -3.71 1.22 -1.81
C ALA A 48 -4.66 0.86 -0.66
N LYS A 49 -5.70 0.04 -0.91
CA LYS A 49 -6.59 -0.45 0.13
C LYS A 49 -5.84 -1.26 1.19
N LYS A 50 -5.00 -2.23 0.78
CA LYS A 50 -4.20 -3.01 1.73
C LYS A 50 -3.20 -2.13 2.49
N THR A 51 -2.65 -1.10 1.85
CA THR A 51 -1.78 -0.13 2.50
C THR A 51 -2.51 0.62 3.61
N ALA A 52 -3.74 1.07 3.35
CA ALA A 52 -4.58 1.74 4.35
C ALA A 52 -4.96 0.79 5.50
N GLU A 53 -5.27 -0.48 5.20
CA GLU A 53 -5.53 -1.51 6.22
C GLU A 53 -4.31 -1.70 7.13
N ILE A 54 -3.10 -1.75 6.58
CA ILE A 54 -1.85 -1.88 7.37
C ILE A 54 -1.66 -0.67 8.29
N ILE A 55 -1.88 0.55 7.78
CA ILE A 55 -1.75 1.77 8.58
C ILE A 55 -2.77 1.77 9.72
N ALA A 56 -4.04 1.48 9.43
CA ALA A 56 -5.09 1.44 10.44
C ALA A 56 -4.83 0.35 11.50
N GLU A 57 -4.39 -0.84 11.09
CA GLU A 57 -3.96 -1.92 11.98
C GLU A 57 -2.86 -1.44 12.94
N GLU A 58 -1.82 -0.78 12.42
CA GLU A 58 -0.67 -0.32 13.22
C GLU A 58 -1.04 0.82 14.18
N LEU A 59 -1.99 1.67 13.79
CA LEU A 59 -2.55 2.73 14.65
C LEU A 59 -3.59 2.21 15.66
N ASN A 60 -4.02 0.94 15.56
CA ASN A 60 -5.13 0.37 16.32
C ASN A 60 -6.45 1.11 16.09
N GLU A 61 -6.70 1.52 14.85
CA GLU A 61 -7.89 2.24 14.43
C GLU A 61 -8.75 1.42 13.46
N SER A 62 -10.03 1.78 13.36
CA SER A 62 -10.91 1.23 12.34
C SER A 62 -10.74 2.00 11.04
N LEU A 63 -10.31 1.32 9.98
CA LEU A 63 -10.20 1.94 8.65
C LEU A 63 -11.53 2.52 8.15
N SER A 64 -12.68 1.93 8.53
CA SER A 64 -13.98 2.48 8.13
C SER A 64 -14.24 3.88 8.68
N ASP A 65 -13.60 4.20 9.80
CA ASP A 65 -13.86 5.42 10.56
C ASP A 65 -12.81 6.50 10.23
N SER A 66 -11.57 6.08 9.93
CA SER A 66 -10.46 6.98 9.59
C SER A 66 -10.28 7.26 8.10
N ALA A 67 -10.76 6.40 7.20
CA ALA A 67 -10.52 6.56 5.76
C ALA A 67 -11.28 7.75 5.14
N VAL A 68 -10.56 8.63 4.43
CA VAL A 68 -11.13 9.74 3.67
C VAL A 68 -10.70 9.65 2.20
N TYR A 69 -11.66 9.40 1.30
CA TYR A 69 -11.40 9.13 -0.13
C TYR A 69 -11.32 10.36 -1.03
N GLY A 70 -11.26 11.55 -0.43
CA GLY A 70 -11.20 12.83 -1.14
C GLY A 70 -11.74 13.98 -0.31
N ARG A 71 -11.31 15.19 -0.65
CA ARG A 71 -11.76 16.44 -0.03
C ARG A 71 -12.21 17.39 -1.14
N GLU A 72 -13.38 17.99 -0.97
CA GLU A 72 -13.98 18.93 -1.94
C GLU A 72 -14.53 20.13 -1.17
N GLY A 73 -14.28 21.34 -1.68
CA GLY A 73 -14.69 22.60 -1.04
C GLY A 73 -13.84 22.95 0.19
N ILE A 74 -14.45 23.61 1.18
CA ILE A 74 -13.79 24.01 2.43
C ILE A 74 -13.88 22.84 3.42
N LYS A 75 -12.80 22.06 3.52
CA LYS A 75 -12.67 20.95 4.46
C LYS A 75 -11.27 20.91 5.06
N GLU A 76 -11.19 21.15 6.36
CA GLU A 76 -9.97 20.93 7.14
C GLU A 76 -9.80 19.43 7.43
N ARG A 77 -8.55 18.96 7.43
CA ARG A 77 -8.21 17.59 7.81
C ARG A 77 -8.47 17.39 9.30
N GLN A 78 -9.20 16.33 9.66
CA GLN A 78 -9.36 15.92 11.05
C GLN A 78 -8.16 15.06 11.51
N PRO A 79 -7.78 15.12 12.80
CA PRO A 79 -6.81 14.20 13.37
C PRO A 79 -7.22 12.74 13.18
N GLY A 80 -6.26 11.86 12.91
CA GLY A 80 -6.49 10.43 12.68
C GLY A 80 -6.96 10.08 11.25
N GLU A 81 -7.25 11.06 10.38
CA GLU A 81 -7.65 10.74 9.00
C GLU A 81 -6.56 10.01 8.22
N ILE A 82 -6.91 8.91 7.57
CA ILE A 82 -6.08 8.28 6.54
C ILE A 82 -6.65 8.72 5.19
N GLY A 83 -6.05 9.76 4.61
CA GLY A 83 -6.47 10.25 3.30
C GLY A 83 -6.05 9.31 2.18
N ILE A 84 -6.93 9.03 1.22
CA ILE A 84 -6.68 8.10 0.11
C ILE A 84 -7.12 8.74 -1.20
N HIS A 85 -6.16 9.00 -2.09
CA HIS A 85 -6.38 9.68 -3.36
C HIS A 85 -6.01 8.78 -4.54
N ALA A 86 -6.92 8.66 -5.51
CA ALA A 86 -6.75 7.81 -6.68
C ALA A 86 -6.66 8.64 -7.97
N ILE A 87 -5.51 8.58 -8.64
CA ILE A 87 -5.22 9.25 -9.90
C ILE A 87 -5.42 8.26 -11.05
N ARG A 88 -6.12 8.69 -12.11
CA ARG A 88 -6.30 7.92 -13.34
C ARG A 88 -5.73 8.70 -14.53
N ALA A 89 -4.58 8.30 -15.03
CA ALA A 89 -3.86 9.05 -16.07
C ALA A 89 -3.09 8.14 -17.02
N GLY A 90 -3.19 8.43 -18.33
CA GLY A 90 -2.37 7.78 -19.35
C GLY A 90 -2.40 6.25 -19.29
N ASP A 91 -1.21 5.67 -19.33
CA ASP A 91 -0.88 4.24 -19.30
C ASP A 91 -0.09 3.83 -18.04
N ILE A 92 -0.13 4.65 -16.97
CA ILE A 92 0.58 4.38 -15.71
C ILE A 92 0.25 2.97 -15.20
N VAL A 93 1.27 2.13 -15.05
CA VAL A 93 1.09 0.73 -14.64
C VAL A 93 0.60 0.64 -13.20
N GLY A 94 1.21 1.44 -12.32
CA GLY A 94 0.86 1.53 -10.90
C GLY A 94 1.94 2.28 -10.13
N GLU A 95 1.55 3.33 -9.44
CA GLU A 95 2.38 4.08 -8.48
C GLU A 95 1.60 4.21 -7.17
N HIS A 96 2.31 4.04 -6.05
CA HIS A 96 1.75 4.13 -4.71
C HIS A 96 2.72 4.89 -3.81
N THR A 97 2.25 5.94 -3.17
CA THR A 97 3.04 6.73 -2.21
C THR A 97 2.25 6.83 -0.91
N VAL A 98 2.91 6.54 0.21
CA VAL A 98 2.46 6.93 1.55
C VAL A 98 3.29 8.11 1.99
N LEU A 99 2.61 9.19 2.35
CA LEU A 99 3.19 10.41 2.90
C LEU A 99 2.86 10.45 4.39
N PHE A 100 3.89 10.71 5.21
CA PHE A 100 3.78 11.05 6.62
C PHE A 100 4.22 12.51 6.76
N GLY A 101 3.33 13.41 7.15
CA GLY A 101 3.58 14.84 7.27
C GLY A 101 3.47 15.36 8.70
N THR A 102 4.31 16.32 9.05
CA THR A 102 4.17 17.09 10.31
C THR A 102 4.59 18.55 10.07
N LEU A 103 4.58 19.38 11.12
CA LEU A 103 5.14 20.72 11.04
C LEU A 103 6.65 20.66 10.84
N GLY A 104 7.12 21.08 9.65
CA GLY A 104 8.54 21.27 9.34
C GLY A 104 9.18 20.18 8.51
N GLU A 105 8.54 19.01 8.35
CA GLU A 105 9.07 17.93 7.51
C GLU A 105 7.99 16.98 6.97
N ARG A 106 8.40 16.11 6.05
CA ARG A 106 7.60 14.97 5.60
C ARG A 106 8.49 13.81 5.17
N VAL A 107 7.99 12.60 5.34
CA VAL A 107 8.59 11.36 4.85
C VAL A 107 7.66 10.74 3.82
N GLU A 108 8.22 10.29 2.69
CA GLU A 108 7.46 9.65 1.63
C GLU A 108 8.06 8.29 1.31
N ILE A 109 7.21 7.26 1.27
CA ILE A 109 7.58 5.92 0.83
C ILE A 109 6.83 5.66 -0.47
N THR A 110 7.56 5.41 -1.56
CA THR A 110 6.97 5.25 -2.89
C THR A 110 7.38 3.95 -3.55
N HIS A 111 6.39 3.23 -4.09
CA HIS A 111 6.59 2.12 -5.01
C HIS A 111 6.09 2.50 -6.42
N ARG A 112 6.92 2.27 -7.44
CA ARG A 112 6.58 2.48 -8.87
C ARG A 112 6.79 1.20 -9.67
N ALA A 113 5.73 0.71 -10.30
CA ALA A 113 5.83 -0.38 -11.26
C ALA A 113 6.16 0.18 -12.66
N HIS A 114 7.33 -0.15 -13.19
CA HIS A 114 7.69 0.22 -14.57
C HIS A 114 7.00 -0.66 -15.62
N SER A 115 6.65 -1.91 -15.26
CA SER A 115 5.94 -2.84 -16.14
C SER A 115 5.25 -3.92 -15.30
N ARG A 116 4.36 -4.69 -15.94
CA ARG A 116 3.74 -5.86 -15.30
C ARG A 116 4.73 -6.99 -14.99
N GLY A 117 5.96 -6.94 -15.52
CA GLY A 117 7.02 -7.88 -15.18
C GLY A 117 7.39 -7.87 -13.69
N ALA A 118 7.14 -6.76 -12.99
CA ALA A 118 7.33 -6.66 -11.55
C ALA A 118 6.54 -7.74 -10.77
N PHE A 119 5.33 -8.06 -11.22
CA PHE A 119 4.47 -9.06 -10.57
C PHE A 119 4.90 -10.49 -10.90
N SER A 120 5.28 -10.75 -12.16
CA SER A 120 5.71 -12.06 -12.62
C SER A 120 6.92 -12.59 -11.85
N SER A 121 7.87 -11.72 -11.50
CA SER A 121 9.07 -12.11 -10.75
C SER A 121 8.75 -12.73 -9.39
N GLY A 122 7.76 -12.18 -8.66
CA GLY A 122 7.39 -12.74 -7.36
C GLY A 122 6.47 -13.96 -7.46
N VAL A 123 5.73 -14.14 -8.56
CA VAL A 123 5.03 -15.41 -8.84
C VAL A 123 6.03 -16.56 -8.98
N ILE A 124 7.14 -16.34 -9.69
CA ILE A 124 8.19 -17.36 -9.84
C ILE A 124 8.78 -17.71 -8.47
N ARG A 125 9.13 -16.71 -7.66
CA ARG A 125 9.62 -16.94 -6.29
C ARG A 125 8.61 -17.67 -5.40
N ALA A 126 7.34 -17.32 -5.50
CA ALA A 126 6.28 -17.98 -4.74
C ALA A 126 6.10 -19.46 -5.15
N ALA A 127 6.22 -19.75 -6.45
CA ALA A 127 6.16 -21.11 -6.98
C ALA A 127 7.36 -21.95 -6.51
N GLU A 128 8.57 -21.40 -6.55
CA GLU A 128 9.78 -22.05 -6.02
C GLU A 128 9.68 -22.27 -4.51
N PHE A 129 9.19 -21.27 -3.77
CA PHE A 129 9.05 -21.35 -2.31
C PHE A 129 8.08 -22.46 -1.87
N ILE A 130 6.97 -22.67 -2.60
CA ILE A 130 5.91 -23.56 -2.16
C ILE A 130 6.16 -25.03 -2.55
N ASP A 131 7.17 -25.31 -3.36
CA ASP A 131 7.47 -26.68 -3.77
C ASP A 131 7.70 -27.59 -2.55
N GLY A 132 7.03 -28.75 -2.55
CA GLY A 132 7.02 -29.69 -1.43
C GLY A 132 6.33 -29.23 -0.13
N LYS A 133 5.76 -28.01 -0.05
CA LYS A 133 5.12 -27.49 1.18
C LYS A 133 3.60 -27.71 1.20
N LYS A 134 3.05 -27.95 2.40
CA LYS A 134 1.60 -28.02 2.67
C LYS A 134 1.19 -26.84 3.55
N GLY A 135 0.12 -26.14 3.18
CA GLY A 135 -0.40 -24.99 3.93
C GLY A 135 -0.81 -23.81 3.05
N ILE A 136 -1.22 -22.71 3.69
CA ILE A 136 -1.47 -21.41 3.07
C ILE A 136 -0.36 -20.47 3.55
N PHE A 137 0.30 -19.82 2.60
CA PHE A 137 1.42 -18.89 2.84
C PHE A 137 1.12 -17.53 2.20
N SER A 138 1.73 -16.49 2.74
CA SER A 138 1.72 -15.13 2.21
C SER A 138 2.99 -14.85 1.40
N MET A 139 3.06 -13.67 0.77
CA MET A 139 4.33 -13.20 0.20
C MET A 139 5.34 -12.76 1.27
N ALA A 140 4.90 -12.42 2.49
CA ALA A 140 5.81 -12.16 3.61
C ALA A 140 6.58 -13.44 3.97
N ASP A 141 5.90 -14.59 4.01
CA ASP A 141 6.54 -15.90 4.23
C ASP A 141 7.55 -16.25 3.12
N VAL A 142 7.19 -15.97 1.86
CA VAL A 142 8.06 -16.20 0.69
C VAL A 142 9.34 -15.37 0.78
N LEU A 143 9.23 -14.15 1.30
CA LEU A 143 10.33 -13.19 1.38
C LEU A 143 11.08 -13.21 2.72
N GLY A 144 10.60 -13.95 3.71
CA GLY A 144 11.15 -13.95 5.07
C GLY A 144 10.98 -12.62 5.79
N LEU A 145 9.93 -11.88 5.47
CA LEU A 145 9.56 -10.62 6.12
C LEU A 145 8.86 -10.94 7.46
N LYS A 146 9.07 -10.08 8.47
CA LYS A 146 8.56 -10.27 9.83
C LYS A 146 7.25 -9.53 10.04
#